data_AF-A0A2S3Y0S3-F1
#
_entry.id   AF-A0A2S3Y0S3-F1
#
_cell.length_a   1.000
_cell.length_b   1.000
_cell.length_c   1.000
_cell.angle_alpha   90.00
_cell.angle_beta   90.00
_cell.angle_gamma   90.00
#
_symmetry.space_group_name_H-M   'P 1'
#
loop_
_entity.id
_entity.type
_entity.pdbx_description
1 polymer ?
#
loop_
_entity_poly.entity_id
_entity_poly.type
_entity_poly.pdbx_seq_one_letter_code
_entity_poly.pdbx_strand_id
1 'polypeptide(L)'
;MLVMAFAVSLAALCTGIVLGYTSMDPADADGGWADPDGRTATGSFVGSFGAILLRNTGAAMLLFSGVLTAGFSTVVALGLMAAYIGATFGAAAHTVGFQEALGSIVLYAPIEFLGLLFAATAGMLPVVTGVAHALRGGAEDGGSPLRAYAGSIALSLRTLGVAAVVILIAALVEAVVITAR
;
A
#
# COMPACT_ATOMS: atom_id res chain seq x y z
N MET A 1 4.14 -5.20 18.71
CA MET A 1 4.52 -4.04 17.87
C MET A 1 4.10 -4.21 16.41
N LEU A 2 4.36 -5.38 15.79
CA LEU A 2 3.91 -5.66 14.42
C LEU A 2 2.41 -5.43 14.20
N VAL A 3 1.55 -6.01 15.05
CA VAL A 3 0.08 -5.82 14.98
C VAL A 3 -0.32 -4.36 15.08
N MET A 4 0.36 -3.57 15.92
CA MET A 4 0.07 -2.15 16.09
C MET A 4 0.51 -1.34 14.87
N ALA A 5 1.68 -1.62 14.31
CA ALA A 5 2.13 -0.99 13.06
C ALA A 5 1.19 -1.32 11.91
N PHE A 6 0.73 -2.58 11.82
CA PHE A 6 -0.26 -3.01 10.84
C PHE A 6 -1.59 -2.27 11.02
N ALA A 7 -2.09 -2.16 12.26
CA ALA A 7 -3.33 -1.45 12.54
C ALA A 7 -3.23 0.05 12.18
N VAL A 8 -2.10 0.70 12.47
CA VAL A 8 -1.85 2.10 12.10
C VAL A 8 -1.82 2.27 10.58
N SER A 9 -1.09 1.40 9.87
CA SER A 9 -1.05 1.44 8.40
C SER A 9 -2.43 1.15 7.79
N LEU A 10 -3.18 0.20 8.34
CA LEU A 10 -4.52 -0.14 7.86
C LEU A 10 -5.48 1.04 8.06
N ALA A 11 -5.46 1.66 9.24
CA ALA A 11 -6.26 2.85 9.51
C ALA A 11 -5.94 3.98 8.54
N ALA A 12 -4.66 4.28 8.32
CA ALA A 12 -4.23 5.30 7.37
C ALA A 12 -4.67 4.99 5.91
N LEU A 13 -4.57 3.72 5.50
CA LEU A 13 -5.05 3.26 4.19
C LEU A 13 -6.56 3.47 4.05
N CYS A 14 -7.36 2.98 5.01
CA CYS A 14 -8.81 3.12 4.98
C CYS A 14 -9.24 4.60 5.00
N THR A 15 -8.63 5.42 5.86
CA THR A 15 -8.91 6.87 5.92
C THR A 15 -8.58 7.53 4.59
N GLY A 16 -7.42 7.25 4.00
CA GLY A 16 -7.05 7.81 2.71
C GLY A 16 -8.01 7.41 1.59
N ILE A 17 -8.40 6.13 1.50
CA ILE A 17 -9.38 5.64 0.52
C ILE A 17 -10.72 6.37 0.67
N VAL A 18 -11.23 6.48 1.89
CA VAL A 18 -12.49 7.18 2.15
C VAL A 18 -12.37 8.65 1.75
N LEU A 19 -11.32 9.35 2.18
CA LEU A 19 -11.10 10.75 1.83
C LEU A 19 -11.03 10.95 0.32
N GLY A 20 -10.25 10.11 -0.37
CA GLY A 20 -10.13 10.12 -1.82
C GLY A 20 -11.47 9.95 -2.52
N TYR A 21 -12.22 8.92 -2.14
CA TYR A 21 -13.55 8.64 -2.68
C TYR A 21 -14.52 9.80 -2.46
N THR A 22 -14.54 10.37 -1.26
CA THR A 22 -15.45 11.49 -0.92
C THR A 22 -15.03 12.84 -1.49
N SER A 23 -13.77 12.98 -1.93
CA SER A 23 -13.25 14.23 -2.49
C SER A 23 -13.65 14.46 -3.95
N MET A 24 -14.17 13.43 -4.62
CA MET A 24 -14.66 13.56 -5.99
C MET A 24 -16.06 14.18 -6.00
N ASP A 25 -16.18 15.31 -6.70
CA ASP A 25 -17.49 15.83 -7.10
C ASP A 25 -18.02 14.93 -8.23
N PRO A 26 -19.25 14.38 -8.12
CA PRO A 26 -19.87 13.61 -9.20
C PRO A 26 -19.93 14.35 -10.54
N ALA A 27 -19.94 15.69 -10.52
CA ALA A 27 -19.92 16.52 -11.72
C ALA A 27 -18.56 16.51 -12.46
N ASP A 28 -17.47 16.18 -11.75
CA ASP A 28 -16.11 16.11 -12.31
C ASP A 28 -15.71 14.69 -12.76
N ALA A 29 -16.59 13.70 -12.56
CA ALA A 29 -16.35 12.29 -12.88
C ALA A 29 -16.30 11.98 -14.40
N ASP A 30 -16.63 12.96 -15.24
CA ASP A 30 -16.50 12.89 -16.71
C ASP A 30 -15.04 12.85 -17.19
N GLY A 31 -14.08 13.06 -16.28
CA GLY A 31 -12.64 12.96 -16.51
C GLY A 31 -12.14 11.53 -16.72
N GLY A 32 -12.78 10.79 -17.62
CA GLY A 32 -12.31 9.54 -18.23
C GLY A 32 -11.82 8.50 -17.23
N TRP A 33 -12.64 7.46 -17.01
CA TRP A 33 -12.14 6.16 -16.55
C TRP A 33 -10.95 5.78 -17.46
N ALA A 34 -9.74 6.02 -16.95
CA ALA A 34 -8.55 5.45 -17.55
C ALA A 34 -8.76 3.97 -17.37
N ASP A 35 -9.03 3.29 -18.47
CA ASP A 35 -9.11 1.84 -18.54
C ASP A 35 -8.08 1.26 -17.54
N PRO A 36 -8.51 0.51 -16.50
CA PRO A 36 -7.59 -0.07 -15.55
C PRO A 36 -6.59 -1.00 -16.28
N ASP A 37 -6.96 -1.48 -17.47
CA ASP A 37 -6.15 -2.27 -18.39
C ASP A 37 -5.34 -1.38 -19.39
N GLY A 38 -5.53 -0.05 -19.32
CA GLY A 38 -5.14 0.95 -20.29
C GLY A 38 -3.67 1.32 -20.30
N ARG A 39 -2.97 0.84 -21.34
CA ARG A 39 -1.65 1.30 -21.84
C ARG A 39 -0.43 0.73 -21.11
N THR A 40 -0.31 -0.59 -21.15
CA THR A 40 0.84 -1.31 -21.74
C THR A 40 0.56 -2.81 -21.70
N ALA A 41 -0.59 -3.24 -22.26
CA ALA A 41 -0.64 -4.55 -22.89
C ALA A 41 0.34 -4.54 -24.09
N THR A 42 1.64 -4.53 -23.79
CA THR A 42 2.55 -5.37 -24.56
C THR A 42 1.87 -6.72 -24.49
N GLY A 43 1.30 -7.23 -25.59
CA GLY A 43 0.47 -8.44 -25.58
C GLY A 43 1.20 -9.72 -25.10
N SER A 44 2.34 -9.57 -24.42
CA SER A 44 3.11 -10.60 -23.76
C SER A 44 2.98 -10.48 -22.24
N PHE A 45 2.68 -11.61 -21.61
CA PHE A 45 2.68 -11.81 -20.16
C PHE A 45 3.90 -11.19 -19.46
N VAL A 46 5.08 -11.35 -20.05
CA VAL A 46 6.35 -10.86 -19.50
C VAL A 46 6.37 -9.33 -19.38
N GLY A 47 5.80 -8.62 -20.35
CA GLY A 47 5.74 -7.16 -20.34
C GLY A 47 4.82 -6.63 -19.24
N SER A 48 3.58 -7.16 -19.18
CA SER A 48 2.62 -6.81 -18.13
C SER A 48 3.15 -7.15 -16.73
N PHE A 49 3.65 -8.37 -16.54
CA PHE A 49 4.23 -8.81 -15.27
C PHE A 49 5.38 -7.90 -14.80
N GLY A 50 6.31 -7.57 -15.70
CA GLY A 50 7.44 -6.71 -15.38
C GLY A 50 7.02 -5.29 -14.99
N ALA A 51 6.05 -4.70 -15.70
CA ALA A 51 5.55 -3.37 -15.41
C ALA A 51 4.82 -3.31 -14.05
N ILE A 52 3.94 -4.27 -13.78
CA ILE A 52 3.18 -4.37 -12.52
C ILE A 52 4.14 -4.59 -11.35
N LEU A 53 5.08 -5.54 -11.49
CA LEU A 53 6.05 -5.84 -10.45
C LEU A 53 6.91 -4.61 -10.13
N LEU A 54 7.37 -3.88 -11.15
CA LEU A 54 8.17 -2.67 -10.97
C LEU A 54 7.37 -1.57 -10.26
N ARG A 55 6.12 -1.33 -10.67
CA ARG A 55 5.22 -0.35 -10.02
C ARG A 55 5.03 -0.67 -8.55
N ASN A 56 4.64 -1.90 -8.25
CA ASN A 56 4.30 -2.33 -6.88
C ASN A 56 5.54 -2.42 -5.99
N THR A 57 6.67 -2.87 -6.54
CA THR A 57 7.95 -2.87 -5.81
C THR A 57 8.42 -1.45 -5.54
N GLY A 58 8.30 -0.53 -6.52
CA GLY A 58 8.61 0.88 -6.34
C GLY A 58 7.79 1.53 -5.23
N ALA A 59 6.47 1.29 -5.23
CA ALA A 59 5.57 1.75 -4.16
C ALA A 59 5.94 1.14 -2.80
N ALA A 60 6.26 -0.15 -2.75
CA ALA A 60 6.69 -0.82 -1.53
C ALA A 60 8.01 -0.27 -0.98
N MET A 61 9.00 0.02 -1.84
CA MET A 61 10.26 0.63 -1.42
C MET A 61 10.05 2.06 -0.92
N LEU A 62 9.17 2.83 -1.56
CA LEU A 62 8.80 4.16 -1.10
C LEU A 62 8.13 4.10 0.29
N LEU A 63 7.21 3.16 0.51
CA LEU A 63 6.60 2.92 1.82
C LEU A 63 7.65 2.48 2.86
N PHE A 64 8.57 1.61 2.47
CA PHE A 64 9.62 1.11 3.35
C PHE A 64 10.67 2.18 3.71
N SER A 65 10.84 3.21 2.88
CA SER A 65 11.73 4.33 3.17
C SER A 65 11.41 5.04 4.50
N GLY A 66 10.20 4.81 5.06
CA GLY A 66 9.84 5.20 6.42
C GLY A 66 10.84 4.77 7.50
N VAL A 67 11.52 3.64 7.32
CA VAL A 67 12.57 3.19 8.24
C VAL A 67 13.72 4.20 8.35
N LEU A 68 13.98 4.98 7.29
CA LEU A 68 15.01 6.01 7.28
C LEU A 68 14.47 7.39 7.67
N THR A 69 13.19 7.65 7.42
CA THR A 69 12.54 8.95 7.64
C THR A 69 11.71 9.01 8.92
N ALA A 70 11.91 8.07 9.84
CA ALA A 70 11.10 7.91 11.05
C ALA A 70 9.59 7.89 10.75
N GLY A 71 9.19 7.13 9.72
CA GLY A 71 7.81 6.86 9.33
C GLY A 71 7.14 7.96 8.50
N PHE A 72 7.78 9.12 8.35
CA PHE A 72 7.21 10.26 7.64
C PHE A 72 6.85 9.91 6.19
N SER A 73 7.81 9.33 5.44
CA SER A 73 7.56 8.98 4.04
C SER A 73 6.52 7.87 3.90
N THR A 74 6.42 6.92 4.84
CA THR A 74 5.36 5.92 4.81
C THR A 74 3.99 6.56 4.95
N VAL A 75 3.80 7.45 5.93
CA VAL A 75 2.50 8.10 6.17
C VAL A 75 2.08 8.94 4.97
N VAL A 76 2.99 9.76 4.43
CA VAL A 76 2.70 10.61 3.27
C VAL A 76 2.41 9.76 2.03
N ALA A 77 3.29 8.80 1.70
CA ALA A 77 3.12 7.98 0.51
C ALA A 77 1.85 7.12 0.59
N LEU A 78 1.60 6.48 1.75
CA LEU A 78 0.39 5.69 1.96
C LEU A 78 -0.86 6.55 1.85
N GLY A 79 -0.88 7.73 2.47
CA GLY A 79 -2.00 8.65 2.41
C GLY A 79 -2.31 9.12 1.00
N LEU A 80 -1.29 9.52 0.23
CA LEU A 80 -1.44 9.93 -1.16
C LEU A 80 -1.92 8.78 -2.06
N MET A 81 -1.31 7.59 -1.92
CA MET A 81 -1.75 6.42 -2.69
C MET A 81 -3.18 6.02 -2.34
N ALA A 82 -3.52 5.98 -1.05
CA ALA A 82 -4.87 5.65 -0.58
C ALA A 82 -5.91 6.64 -1.11
N ALA A 83 -5.62 7.95 -1.04
CA ALA A 83 -6.49 8.97 -1.59
C ALA A 83 -6.63 8.84 -3.12
N TYR A 84 -5.54 8.57 -3.83
CA TYR A 84 -5.56 8.32 -5.26
C TYR A 84 -6.44 7.11 -5.61
N ILE A 85 -6.26 5.97 -4.92
CA ILE A 85 -7.06 4.75 -5.09
C ILE A 85 -8.55 5.03 -4.84
N GLY A 86 -8.87 5.74 -3.76
CA GLY A 86 -10.25 6.10 -3.43
C GLY A 86 -10.88 6.98 -4.51
N ALA A 87 -10.15 7.99 -4.98
CA ALA A 87 -10.61 8.90 -6.02
C ALA A 87 -10.80 8.18 -7.37
N THR A 88 -9.85 7.34 -7.80
CA THR A 88 -9.97 6.59 -9.06
C THR A 88 -11.10 5.57 -9.01
N PHE A 89 -11.29 4.89 -7.87
CA PHE A 89 -12.43 4.00 -7.69
C PHE A 89 -13.77 4.75 -7.66
N GLY A 90 -13.79 5.95 -7.08
CA GLY A 90 -14.94 6.86 -7.16
C GLY A 90 -15.32 7.19 -8.60
N ALA A 91 -14.36 7.66 -9.40
CA ALA A 91 -14.55 7.92 -10.83
C ALA A 91 -15.02 6.66 -11.59
N ALA A 92 -14.47 5.48 -11.28
CA ALA A 92 -14.91 4.20 -11.81
C ALA A 92 -16.40 3.94 -11.56
N ALA A 93 -16.78 4.04 -10.28
CA ALA A 93 -18.10 3.70 -9.83
C ALA A 93 -19.15 4.65 -10.43
N HIS A 94 -18.76 5.91 -10.69
CA HIS A 94 -19.61 6.89 -11.38
C HIS A 94 -19.75 6.64 -12.88
N THR A 95 -18.72 6.12 -13.55
CA THR A 95 -18.71 5.92 -15.00
C THR A 95 -19.30 4.60 -15.44
N VAL A 96 -18.90 3.48 -14.82
CA VAL A 96 -19.33 2.12 -15.20
C VAL A 96 -20.27 1.47 -14.18
N GLY A 97 -20.52 2.14 -13.04
CA GLY A 97 -21.29 1.60 -11.93
C GLY A 97 -20.42 0.86 -10.92
N PHE A 98 -20.81 0.92 -9.64
CA PHE A 98 -20.03 0.36 -8.53
C PHE A 98 -19.75 -1.15 -8.67
N GLN A 99 -20.73 -1.93 -9.13
CA GLN A 99 -20.57 -3.39 -9.27
C GLN A 99 -19.56 -3.75 -10.36
N GLU A 100 -19.61 -3.08 -11.51
CA GLU A 100 -18.68 -3.29 -12.62
C GLU A 100 -17.27 -2.85 -12.24
N ALA A 101 -17.15 -1.66 -11.64
CA ALA A 101 -15.89 -1.14 -11.12
C ALA A 101 -15.24 -2.10 -10.12
N LEU A 102 -16.01 -2.60 -9.14
CA LEU A 102 -15.51 -3.55 -8.16
C LEU A 102 -15.12 -4.88 -8.83
N GLY A 103 -15.97 -5.40 -9.72
CA GLY A 103 -15.72 -6.64 -10.46
C GLY A 103 -14.44 -6.60 -11.29
N SER A 104 -14.08 -5.42 -11.82
CA SER A 104 -12.87 -5.25 -12.64
C SER A 104 -11.58 -5.46 -11.85
N ILE A 105 -11.56 -5.16 -10.55
CA ILE A 105 -10.35 -5.16 -9.70
C ILE A 105 -10.33 -6.24 -8.61
N VAL A 106 -11.47 -6.83 -8.26
CA VAL A 106 -11.62 -7.70 -7.06
C VAL A 106 -10.68 -8.92 -7.04
N LEU A 107 -10.25 -9.40 -8.21
CA LEU A 107 -9.41 -10.59 -8.33
C LEU A 107 -7.95 -10.37 -7.94
N TYR A 108 -7.41 -9.16 -8.13
CA TYR A 108 -5.99 -8.87 -7.89
C TYR A 108 -5.77 -7.77 -6.85
N ALA A 109 -6.63 -6.75 -6.78
CA ALA A 109 -6.44 -5.60 -5.90
C ALA A 109 -6.33 -5.96 -4.41
N PRO A 110 -7.10 -6.93 -3.84
CA PRO A 110 -6.92 -7.29 -2.43
C PRO A 110 -5.52 -7.81 -2.10
N ILE A 111 -4.89 -8.53 -3.04
CA ILE A 111 -3.55 -9.08 -2.86
C ILE A 111 -2.51 -7.96 -2.98
N GLU A 112 -2.66 -7.06 -3.96
CA GLU A 112 -1.81 -5.87 -4.09
C GLU A 112 -1.87 -4.99 -2.84
N PHE A 113 -3.08 -4.67 -2.36
CA PHE A 113 -3.27 -3.88 -1.16
C PHE A 113 -2.67 -4.53 0.08
N LEU A 114 -2.79 -5.86 0.21
CA LEU A 114 -2.17 -6.58 1.31
C LEU A 114 -0.64 -6.49 1.25
N GLY A 115 -0.05 -6.61 0.06
CA GLY A 115 1.38 -6.44 -0.15
C GLY A 115 1.87 -5.04 0.22
N LEU A 116 1.19 -4.01 -0.26
CA LEU A 116 1.47 -2.61 0.09
C LEU A 116 1.26 -2.34 1.59
N LEU A 117 0.24 -2.94 2.19
CA LEU A 117 -0.04 -2.79 3.62
C LEU A 117 1.08 -3.41 4.48
N PHE A 118 1.62 -4.58 4.09
CA PHE A 118 2.80 -5.13 4.75
C PHE A 118 4.05 -4.27 4.52
N ALA A 119 4.23 -3.66 3.34
CA ALA A 119 5.34 -2.75 3.09
C ALA A 119 5.24 -1.47 3.96
N ALA A 120 4.04 -0.91 4.09
CA ALA A 120 3.76 0.21 4.99
C ALA A 120 3.98 -0.18 6.46
N THR A 121 3.51 -1.37 6.85
CA THR A 121 3.72 -1.92 8.19
C THR A 121 5.22 -2.03 8.50
N ALA A 122 6.01 -2.54 7.54
CA ALA A 122 7.45 -2.61 7.65
C ALA A 122 8.08 -1.22 7.83
N GLY A 123 7.66 -0.23 7.02
CA GLY A 123 8.11 1.16 7.11
C GLY A 123 7.80 1.83 8.45
N MET A 124 6.65 1.54 9.05
CA MET A 124 6.21 2.12 10.33
C MET A 124 6.73 1.40 11.57
N LEU A 125 7.14 0.12 11.43
CA LEU A 125 7.45 -0.74 12.57
C LEU A 125 8.49 -0.16 13.54
N PRO A 126 9.60 0.46 13.07
CA PRO A 126 10.59 1.02 13.98
C PRO A 126 10.09 2.20 14.80
N VAL A 127 9.32 3.08 14.18
CA VAL A 127 8.71 4.23 14.85
C VAL A 127 7.73 3.77 15.90
N VAL A 128 6.82 2.87 15.52
CA VAL A 128 5.81 2.30 16.41
C VAL A 128 6.47 1.63 17.61
N THR A 129 7.57 0.91 17.40
CA THR A 129 8.32 0.26 18.47
C THR A 129 9.01 1.27 19.39
N GLY A 130 9.68 2.29 18.83
CA GLY A 130 10.34 3.35 19.60
C GLY A 130 9.34 4.17 20.43
N VAL A 131 8.23 4.59 19.83
CA VAL A 131 7.14 5.34 20.50
C VAL A 131 6.51 4.49 21.60
N ALA A 132 6.18 3.23 21.32
CA ALA A 132 5.59 2.35 22.33
C ALA A 132 6.53 2.12 23.52
N HIS A 133 7.84 2.01 23.28
CA HIS A 133 8.84 1.92 24.34
C HIS A 133 8.92 3.20 25.17
N ALA A 134 8.87 4.37 24.53
CA ALA A 134 8.88 5.66 25.23
C ALA A 134 7.63 5.84 26.11
N LEU A 135 6.45 5.46 25.60
CA LEU A 135 5.18 5.58 26.31
C LEU A 135 5.02 4.60 27.47
N ARG A 136 5.62 3.40 27.38
CA ARG A 136 5.56 2.37 28.43
C ARG A 136 6.50 2.62 29.61
N GLY A 137 7.13 3.81 29.68
CA GLY A 137 7.95 4.17 30.82
C GLY A 137 9.30 3.46 30.84
N GLY A 138 10.00 3.40 29.69
CA GLY A 138 11.38 2.85 29.56
C GLY A 138 12.45 3.42 30.50
N ALA A 139 12.06 4.26 31.47
CA ALA A 139 12.83 4.67 32.62
C ALA A 139 13.10 3.53 33.64
N GLU A 140 12.25 2.49 33.72
CA GLU A 140 12.47 1.39 34.68
C GLU A 140 13.52 0.36 34.21
N ASP A 141 13.60 0.10 32.89
CA ASP A 141 14.56 -0.86 32.30
C ASP A 141 15.83 -0.20 31.71
N GLY A 142 15.96 1.13 31.78
CA GLY A 142 17.12 1.88 31.26
C GLY A 142 17.31 1.83 29.74
N GLY A 143 16.32 1.32 28.99
CA GLY A 143 16.37 1.17 27.54
C GLY A 143 16.11 2.48 26.79
N SER A 144 16.98 2.84 25.84
CA SER A 144 16.75 3.99 24.96
C SER A 144 15.69 3.68 23.88
N PRO A 145 14.70 4.56 23.63
CA PRO A 145 13.75 4.43 22.51
C PRO A 145 14.44 4.27 21.15
N LEU A 146 15.61 4.89 20.97
CA LEU A 146 16.42 4.76 19.76
C LEU A 146 16.96 3.33 19.60
N ARG A 147 17.30 2.66 20.71
CA ARG A 147 17.74 1.26 20.71
C ARG A 147 16.58 0.33 20.37
N ALA A 148 15.38 0.61 20.87
CA ALA A 148 14.17 -0.13 20.52
C ALA A 148 13.81 0.03 19.04
N TYR A 149 13.93 1.26 18.50
CA TYR A 149 13.81 1.55 17.08
C TYR A 149 14.79 0.71 16.26
N ALA A 150 16.10 0.82 16.54
CA ALA A 150 17.14 0.12 15.81
C ALA A 150 17.01 -1.41 15.90
N GLY A 151 16.67 -1.93 17.09
CA GLY A 151 16.47 -3.36 17.32
C GLY A 151 15.31 -3.97 16.52
N SER A 152 14.33 -3.15 16.12
CA SER A 152 13.19 -3.61 15.31
C SER A 152 13.44 -3.62 13.80
N ILE A 153 14.57 -3.06 13.32
CA ILE A 153 14.90 -3.00 11.88
C ILE A 153 14.96 -4.40 11.27
N ALA A 154 15.50 -5.39 11.99
CA ALA A 154 15.54 -6.77 11.49
C ALA A 154 14.14 -7.36 11.26
N LEU A 155 13.18 -7.07 12.16
CA LEU A 155 11.80 -7.50 11.98
C LEU A 155 11.10 -6.70 10.86
N SER A 156 11.44 -5.42 10.70
CA SER A 156 10.96 -4.58 9.60
C SER A 156 11.40 -5.14 8.25
N LEU A 157 12.68 -5.52 8.10
CA LEU A 157 13.20 -6.19 6.90
C LEU A 157 12.51 -7.53 6.61
N ARG A 158 12.26 -8.35 7.64
CA ARG A 158 11.49 -9.60 7.47
C ARG A 158 10.07 -9.34 6.98
N THR A 159 9.43 -8.29 7.51
CA THR A 159 8.08 -7.88 7.10
C THR A 159 8.07 -7.37 5.66
N LEU A 160 9.10 -6.63 5.24
CA LEU A 160 9.30 -6.26 3.84
C LEU A 160 9.48 -7.49 2.94
N GLY A 161 10.21 -8.51 3.40
CA GLY A 161 10.33 -9.78 2.68
C GLY A 161 8.97 -10.45 2.44
N VAL A 162 8.09 -10.45 3.44
CA VAL A 162 6.70 -10.92 3.27
C VAL A 162 5.95 -10.07 2.26
N ALA A 163 6.05 -8.73 2.35
CA ALA A 163 5.44 -7.82 1.39
C ALA A 163 5.88 -8.10 -0.05
N ALA A 164 7.17 -8.34 -0.28
CA ALA A 164 7.72 -8.63 -1.59
C ALA A 164 7.16 -9.94 -2.18
N VAL A 165 7.00 -10.99 -1.36
CA VAL A 165 6.36 -12.25 -1.79
C VAL A 165 4.90 -12.02 -2.18
N VAL A 166 4.15 -11.27 -1.38
CA VAL A 166 2.75 -10.96 -1.67
C VAL A 166 2.62 -10.12 -2.94
N ILE A 167 3.49 -9.12 -3.14
CA ILE A 167 3.53 -8.29 -4.36
C ILE A 167 3.87 -9.13 -5.60
N LEU A 168 4.81 -10.07 -5.48
CA LEU A 168 5.15 -10.99 -6.56
C LEU A 168 3.94 -11.83 -6.97
N ILE A 169 3.22 -12.38 -5.99
CA ILE A 169 1.99 -13.16 -6.24
C ILE A 169 0.92 -12.28 -6.89
N ALA A 170 0.72 -11.05 -6.39
CA ALA A 170 -0.23 -10.11 -6.95
C ALA A 170 0.08 -9.81 -8.42
N ALA A 171 1.35 -9.52 -8.74
CA ALA A 171 1.80 -9.25 -10.09
C ALA A 171 1.61 -10.46 -11.04
N LEU A 172 1.83 -11.68 -10.56
CA LEU A 172 1.55 -12.89 -11.32
C LEU A 172 0.05 -13.02 -11.63
N VAL A 173 -0.81 -12.86 -10.63
CA VAL A 173 -2.26 -12.98 -10.78
C VAL A 173 -2.78 -11.92 -11.75
N GLU A 174 -2.39 -10.67 -11.58
CA GLU A 174 -2.82 -9.56 -12.43
C GLU A 174 -2.34 -9.74 -13.88
N ALA A 175 -1.08 -10.15 -14.08
CA ALA A 175 -0.56 -10.44 -15.42
C ALA A 175 -1.34 -11.58 -16.11
N VAL A 176 -1.68 -12.65 -15.39
CA VAL A 176 -2.52 -13.74 -15.92
C VAL A 176 -3.88 -13.21 -16.32
N VAL A 177 -4.54 -12.44 -15.45
CA VAL A 177 -5.88 -11.88 -15.71
C VAL A 177 -5.87 -10.99 -16.95
N ILE A 178 -4.88 -10.10 -17.09
CA ILE A 178 -4.75 -9.21 -18.25
C ILE A 178 -4.54 -10.02 -19.53
N THR A 179 -3.69 -11.05 -19.52
CA THR A 179 -3.42 -11.85 -20.73
C THR A 179 -4.53 -12.83 -21.11
N ALA A 180 -5.44 -13.15 -20.19
CA ALA A 180 -6.55 -14.07 -20.42
C ALA A 180 -7.82 -13.38 -20.91
N ARG A 181 -7.89 -12.05 -20.84
CA ARG A 181 -8.95 -11.21 -21.41
C ARG A 181 -8.68 -10.95 -22.90
#